data_AF-A0A7L5YN96-F1
#
_entry.id   AF-A0A7L5YN96-F1
#
_cell.length_a   1.000
_cell.length_b   1.000
_cell.length_c   1.000
_cell.angle_alpha   90.00
_cell.angle_beta   90.00
_cell.angle_gamma   90.00
#
_symmetry.space_group_name_H-M   'P 1'
#
loop_
_entity.id
_entity.type
_entity.pdbx_description
1 polymer ?
#
loop_
_entity_poly.entity_id
_entity_poly.type
_entity_poly.pdbx_seq_one_letter_code
_entity_poly.pdbx_strand_id
1 'polypeptide(L)'
;MPTPAATSTRWRRVYQLLRPWQAAEATWNRATAAQAWQAPGAQGSSDRITTPLAMTVVTGAGQWYSWNVTNAVAAWVQNPGSNAGLLLEATGQAQVQYDLAGSRWGIPAQRPQLTITYLEP
;
A
#
# COMPACT_ATOMS: atom_id res chain seq x y z
N MET A 1 23.06 -1.22 -34.44
CA MET A 1 21.69 -1.02 -33.92
C MET A 1 21.79 -0.66 -32.45
N PRO A 2 21.18 0.42 -31.95
CA PRO A 2 21.19 0.69 -30.53
C PRO A 2 20.22 -0.26 -29.82
N THR A 3 20.69 -0.92 -28.77
CA THR A 3 19.90 -1.77 -27.88
C THR A 3 18.81 -0.92 -27.23
N PRO A 4 17.52 -1.34 -27.19
CA PRO A 4 16.51 -0.60 -26.46
C PRO A 4 16.91 -0.53 -24.98
N ALA A 5 16.91 0.67 -24.42
CA ALA A 5 17.15 0.87 -23.00
C ALA A 5 16.13 0.05 -22.20
N ALA A 6 16.60 -0.80 -21.30
CA ALA A 6 15.72 -1.56 -20.42
C ALA A 6 14.93 -0.57 -19.55
N THR A 7 13.64 -0.40 -19.86
CA THR A 7 12.73 0.43 -19.07
C THR A 7 12.64 -0.17 -17.67
N SER A 8 13.41 0.39 -16.73
CA SER A 8 13.40 -0.08 -15.34
C SER A 8 12.00 0.12 -14.78
N THR A 9 11.24 -0.95 -14.66
CA THR A 9 9.82 -0.88 -14.28
C THR A 9 9.69 -0.61 -12.79
N ARG A 10 8.76 0.29 -12.43
CA ARG A 10 8.60 0.84 -11.08
C ARG A 10 7.19 0.58 -10.57
N TRP A 11 6.97 -0.62 -10.07
CA TRP A 11 5.65 -1.02 -9.60
C TRP A 11 5.41 -0.54 -8.16
N ARG A 12 4.16 -0.20 -7.89
CA ARG A 12 3.60 -0.05 -6.55
C ARG A 12 2.47 -1.04 -6.38
N ARG A 13 2.65 -1.97 -5.46
CA ARG A 13 1.71 -3.04 -5.13
C ARG A 13 1.00 -2.72 -3.85
N VAL A 14 -0.32 -2.94 -3.81
CA VAL A 14 -1.10 -2.81 -2.58
C VAL A 14 -1.50 -4.19 -2.09
N TYR A 15 -1.31 -4.45 -0.80
CA TYR A 15 -1.76 -5.66 -0.13
C TYR A 15 -2.67 -5.31 1.04
N GLN A 16 -3.62 -6.19 1.32
CA GLN A 16 -4.33 -6.17 2.59
C GLN A 16 -3.44 -6.73 3.70
N LEU A 17 -3.33 -6.01 4.82
CA LEU A 17 -2.72 -6.53 6.05
C LEU A 17 -3.69 -7.50 6.72
N LEU A 18 -3.16 -8.54 7.35
CA LEU A 18 -3.92 -9.60 8.00
C LEU A 18 -3.85 -9.54 9.52
N ARG A 19 -3.05 -8.61 10.07
CA ARG A 19 -2.84 -8.45 11.51
C ARG A 19 -2.77 -6.98 11.91
N PRO A 20 -3.13 -6.65 13.16
CA PRO A 20 -3.01 -5.29 13.67
C PRO A 20 -1.56 -4.78 13.68
N TRP A 21 -1.43 -3.46 13.53
CA TRP A 21 -0.18 -2.70 13.64
C TRP A 21 -0.49 -1.31 14.19
N GLN A 22 0.54 -0.59 14.63
CA GLN A 22 0.38 0.77 15.14
C GLN A 22 1.25 1.75 14.37
N ALA A 23 0.63 2.73 13.73
CA ALA A 23 1.34 3.63 12.82
C ALA A 23 2.45 4.47 13.47
N ALA A 24 2.33 4.77 14.76
CA ALA A 24 3.35 5.49 15.51
C ALA A 24 4.54 4.60 15.92
N GLU A 25 4.39 3.27 15.90
CA GLU A 25 5.37 2.32 16.43
C GLU A 25 5.96 1.40 15.36
N ALA A 26 5.30 1.30 14.20
CA ALA A 26 5.70 0.38 13.15
C ALA A 26 7.05 0.78 12.54
N THR A 27 7.89 -0.22 12.35
CA THR A 27 9.20 -0.12 11.69
C THR A 27 9.33 -1.20 10.63
N TRP A 28 10.45 -1.24 9.92
CA TRP A 28 10.74 -2.33 8.98
C TRP A 28 10.65 -3.72 9.63
N ASN A 29 11.07 -3.86 10.90
CA ASN A 29 11.11 -5.15 11.58
C ASN A 29 9.92 -5.40 12.53
N ARG A 30 9.17 -4.36 12.91
CA ARG A 30 8.13 -4.44 13.95
C ARG A 30 6.80 -3.84 13.53
N ALA A 31 5.71 -4.54 13.86
CA ALA A 31 4.34 -4.05 13.68
C ALA A 31 3.90 -3.09 14.78
N THR A 32 4.39 -3.34 16.00
CA THR A 32 4.18 -2.55 17.21
C THR A 32 5.47 -2.54 18.04
N ALA A 33 5.53 -1.72 19.08
CA ALA A 33 6.66 -1.69 20.01
C ALA A 33 6.91 -3.04 20.70
N ALA A 34 5.88 -3.90 20.82
CA ALA A 34 5.96 -5.23 21.42
C ALA A 34 6.16 -6.34 20.39
N GLN A 35 5.60 -6.23 19.18
CA GLN A 35 5.51 -7.36 18.24
C GLN A 35 6.31 -7.12 16.96
N ALA A 36 7.13 -8.10 16.58
CA ALA A 36 7.78 -8.14 15.28
C ALA A 36 6.77 -8.46 14.17
N TRP A 37 7.06 -8.01 12.94
CA TRP A 37 6.47 -8.64 11.75
C TRP A 37 6.92 -10.10 11.65
N GLN A 38 6.13 -10.96 11.02
CA GLN A 38 6.56 -12.34 10.75
C GLN A 38 7.78 -12.35 9.82
N ALA A 39 7.80 -11.46 8.81
CA ALA A 39 8.98 -11.16 8.03
C ALA A 39 9.16 -9.65 7.86
N PRO A 40 10.41 -9.15 7.79
CA PRO A 40 10.66 -7.71 7.63
C PRO A 40 9.90 -7.10 6.46
N GLY A 41 9.41 -5.89 6.63
CA GLY A 41 8.54 -5.21 5.66
C GLY A 41 7.12 -5.80 5.58
N ALA A 42 6.68 -6.51 6.62
CA ALA A 42 5.39 -7.21 6.65
C ALA A 42 5.23 -8.21 5.47
N GLN A 43 6.31 -8.91 5.09
CA GLN A 43 6.31 -9.84 3.96
C GLN A 43 5.87 -11.26 4.32
N GLY A 44 5.58 -11.53 5.59
CA GLY A 44 5.11 -12.84 6.04
C GLY A 44 3.69 -13.14 5.59
N SER A 45 3.38 -14.42 5.43
CA SER A 45 2.02 -14.91 5.10
C SER A 45 0.98 -14.63 6.19
N SER A 46 1.40 -14.38 7.44
CA SER A 46 0.52 -13.92 8.52
C SER A 46 0.49 -12.40 8.68
N ASP A 47 1.36 -11.66 7.99
CA ASP A 47 1.38 -10.21 8.04
C ASP A 47 0.42 -9.59 7.01
N ARG A 48 0.37 -10.16 5.80
CA ARG A 48 -0.43 -9.68 4.67
C ARG A 48 -0.87 -10.80 3.73
N ILE A 49 -1.82 -10.51 2.86
CA ILE A 49 -2.17 -11.41 1.76
C ILE A 49 -0.99 -11.58 0.79
N THR A 50 -0.91 -12.75 0.14
CA THR A 50 0.19 -13.12 -0.76
C THR A 50 0.06 -12.45 -2.14
N THR A 51 -1.17 -12.35 -2.65
CA THR A 51 -1.47 -11.72 -3.94
C THR A 51 -1.83 -10.25 -3.72
N PRO A 52 -1.22 -9.30 -4.45
CA PRO A 52 -1.58 -7.90 -4.31
C PRO A 52 -3.03 -7.66 -4.76
N LEU A 53 -3.73 -6.75 -4.07
CA LEU A 53 -5.06 -6.26 -4.47
C LEU A 53 -4.99 -5.50 -5.80
N ALA A 54 -3.93 -4.71 -5.98
CA ALA A 54 -3.70 -3.92 -7.18
C ALA A 54 -2.21 -3.65 -7.38
N MET A 55 -1.84 -3.34 -8.61
CA MET A 55 -0.48 -2.98 -8.99
C MET A 55 -0.49 -1.90 -10.07
N THR A 56 0.25 -0.81 -9.83
CA THR A 56 0.31 0.35 -10.73
C THR A 56 1.76 0.78 -10.94
N VAL A 57 2.12 1.22 -12.16
CA VAL A 57 3.43 1.85 -12.39
C VAL A 57 3.38 3.31 -11.96
N VAL A 58 4.35 3.74 -11.15
CA VAL A 58 4.52 5.17 -10.81
C VAL A 58 5.50 5.82 -11.79
N THR A 59 5.00 6.80 -12.53
CA THR A 59 5.66 7.41 -13.70
C THR A 59 6.26 8.79 -13.43
N GLY A 60 5.87 9.46 -12.34
CA GLY A 60 6.35 10.80 -11.99
C GLY A 60 5.66 11.43 -10.78
N ALA A 61 6.12 12.61 -10.37
CA ALA A 61 5.55 13.38 -9.27
C ALA A 61 4.42 14.34 -9.72
N GLY A 62 3.70 14.94 -8.76
CA GLY A 62 2.67 15.96 -9.05
C GLY A 62 1.34 15.41 -9.56
N GLN A 63 1.09 14.11 -9.42
CA GLN A 63 -0.12 13.45 -9.90
C GLN A 63 -0.66 12.45 -8.87
N TRP A 64 -1.96 12.16 -9.00
CA TRP A 64 -2.62 11.13 -8.21
C TRP A 64 -2.38 9.74 -8.77
N TYR A 65 -2.18 8.78 -7.87
CA TYR A 65 -2.19 7.36 -8.19
C TYR A 65 -3.32 6.70 -7.41
N SER A 66 -4.03 5.80 -8.08
CA SER A 66 -5.15 5.06 -7.51
C SER A 66 -4.89 3.56 -7.57
N TRP A 67 -5.37 2.86 -6.56
CA TRP A 67 -5.31 1.41 -6.46
C TRP A 67 -6.71 0.88 -6.12
N ASN A 68 -7.18 -0.08 -6.91
CA ASN A 68 -8.48 -0.70 -6.66
C ASN A 68 -8.36 -1.65 -5.46
N VAL A 69 -9.06 -1.34 -4.37
CA VAL A 69 -9.10 -2.13 -3.13
C VAL A 69 -10.51 -2.61 -2.80
N THR A 70 -11.42 -2.62 -3.79
CA THR A 70 -12.85 -2.92 -3.60
C THR A 70 -13.07 -4.24 -2.88
N ASN A 71 -12.32 -5.29 -3.23
CA ASN A 71 -12.46 -6.61 -2.60
C ASN A 71 -12.15 -6.58 -1.09
N ALA A 72 -11.12 -5.83 -0.69
CA ALA A 72 -10.77 -5.68 0.72
C ALA A 72 -11.83 -4.87 1.46
N VAL A 73 -12.27 -3.75 0.88
CA VAL A 73 -13.33 -2.91 1.47
C VAL A 73 -14.64 -3.68 1.62
N ALA A 74 -15.06 -4.45 0.61
CA ALA A 74 -16.25 -5.30 0.69
C ALA A 74 -16.14 -6.33 1.82
N ALA A 75 -14.97 -6.97 1.98
CA ALA A 75 -14.74 -7.89 3.10
C ALA A 75 -14.82 -7.19 4.46
N TRP A 76 -14.31 -5.95 4.58
CA TRP A 76 -14.39 -5.18 5.81
C TRP A 76 -15.80 -4.71 6.13
N VAL A 77 -16.64 -4.42 5.13
CA VAL A 77 -18.05 -4.11 5.36
C VAL A 77 -18.77 -5.33 5.96
N GLN A 78 -18.48 -6.53 5.45
CA GLN A 78 -19.09 -7.78 5.95
C GLN A 78 -18.54 -8.20 7.32
N ASN A 79 -17.28 -7.89 7.62
CA ASN A 79 -16.65 -8.15 8.90
C ASN A 79 -15.76 -6.96 9.31
N PRO A 80 -16.33 -5.94 9.99
CA PRO A 80 -15.61 -4.72 10.35
C PRO A 80 -14.34 -4.94 11.18
N GLY A 81 -14.32 -6.00 12.02
CA GLY A 81 -13.15 -6.35 12.83
C GLY A 81 -11.95 -6.90 12.02
N SER A 82 -12.14 -7.23 10.74
CA SER A 82 -11.07 -7.75 9.87
C SER A 82 -10.21 -6.67 9.23
N ASN A 83 -10.54 -5.39 9.41
CA ASN A 83 -9.76 -4.29 8.84
C ASN A 83 -8.47 -4.05 9.63
N ALA A 84 -7.37 -4.57 9.11
CA ALA A 84 -6.02 -4.28 9.59
C ALA A 84 -5.26 -3.24 8.72
N GLY A 85 -5.93 -2.65 7.73
CA GLY A 85 -5.37 -1.67 6.83
C GLY A 85 -4.68 -2.25 5.59
N LEU A 86 -3.94 -1.38 4.91
CA LEU A 86 -3.30 -1.65 3.63
C LEU A 86 -1.79 -1.42 3.72
N LEU A 87 -1.03 -2.23 2.99
CA LEU A 87 0.40 -2.05 2.77
C LEU A 87 0.64 -1.62 1.33
N LEU A 88 1.37 -0.52 1.15
CA LEU A 88 1.87 -0.07 -0.15
C LEU A 88 3.36 -0.44 -0.28
N GLU A 89 3.67 -1.38 -1.18
CA GLU A 89 5.01 -1.89 -1.42
C GLU A 89 5.58 -1.31 -2.72
N ALA A 90 6.79 -0.78 -2.65
CA ALA A 90 7.59 -0.42 -3.80
C ALA A 90 8.40 -1.62 -4.29
N THR A 91 8.28 -1.95 -5.58
CA THR A 91 9.10 -2.98 -6.21
C THR A 91 9.56 -2.54 -7.60
N GLY A 92 10.71 -3.04 -8.03
CA GLY A 92 11.37 -2.64 -9.25
C GLY A 92 12.88 -2.52 -9.08
N GLN A 93 13.59 -2.45 -10.20
CA GLN A 93 15.05 -2.35 -10.24
C GLN A 93 15.56 -0.91 -10.39
N ALA A 94 14.64 0.06 -10.54
CA ALA A 94 15.00 1.45 -10.72
C ALA A 94 15.37 2.09 -9.38
N GLN A 95 16.56 2.68 -9.28
CA GLN A 95 17.00 3.45 -8.11
C GLN A 95 16.39 4.85 -8.10
N VAL A 96 15.11 4.94 -7.77
CA VAL A 96 14.41 6.23 -7.80
C VAL A 96 13.45 6.34 -6.65
N GLN A 97 13.49 7.49 -5.99
CA GLN A 97 12.61 7.81 -4.89
C GLN A 97 11.42 8.62 -5.40
N TYR A 98 10.24 8.25 -4.90
CA TYR A 98 9.03 9.04 -5.03
C TYR A 98 8.44 9.19 -3.64
N ASP A 99 8.15 10.43 -3.26
CA ASP A 99 7.47 10.72 -2.02
C ASP A 99 5.96 10.80 -2.26
N LEU A 100 5.20 10.14 -1.40
CA LEU A 100 3.75 10.20 -1.41
C LEU A 100 3.30 11.08 -0.24
N ALA A 101 2.29 11.91 -0.50
CA ALA A 101 1.68 12.72 0.55
C ALA A 101 1.09 11.82 1.65
N GLY A 102 1.48 12.07 2.90
CA GLY A 102 0.95 11.37 4.06
C GLY A 102 -0.30 12.04 4.65
N SER A 103 -0.88 11.42 5.69
CA SER A 103 -2.06 11.94 6.39
C SER A 103 -1.85 13.32 7.04
N ARG A 104 -0.60 13.70 7.30
CA ARG A 104 -0.21 15.00 7.89
C ARG A 104 0.36 15.98 6.87
N TRP A 105 0.18 15.73 5.57
CA TRP A 105 0.69 16.63 4.53
C TRP A 105 0.12 18.05 4.69
N GLY A 106 0.96 19.06 4.42
CA GLY A 106 0.66 20.47 4.69
C GLY A 106 -0.49 21.04 3.86
N ILE A 107 -0.75 20.45 2.69
CA ILE A 107 -1.89 20.81 1.82
C ILE A 107 -2.98 19.75 2.01
N PRO A 108 -4.10 20.05 2.73
CA PRO A 108 -5.12 19.06 3.06
C PRO A 108 -5.74 18.37 1.84
N ALA A 109 -5.92 19.11 0.74
CA ALA A 109 -6.47 18.59 -0.51
C ALA A 109 -5.57 17.54 -1.21
N GLN A 110 -4.32 17.38 -0.78
CA GLN A 110 -3.37 16.40 -1.33
C GLN A 110 -3.17 15.19 -0.40
N ARG A 111 -3.84 15.14 0.75
CA ARG A 111 -3.75 14.00 1.68
C ARG A 111 -4.44 12.78 1.09
N PRO A 112 -3.97 11.55 1.37
CA PRO A 112 -4.54 10.33 0.81
C PRO A 112 -6.01 10.16 1.20
N GLN A 113 -6.81 9.60 0.29
CA GLN A 113 -8.25 9.38 0.45
C GLN A 113 -8.63 7.96 0.06
N LEU A 114 -9.66 7.42 0.72
CA LEU A 114 -10.32 6.18 0.32
C LEU A 114 -11.70 6.55 -0.24
N THR A 115 -11.86 6.43 -1.55
CA THR A 115 -13.14 6.71 -2.23
C THR A 115 -13.95 5.43 -2.35
N ILE A 116 -15.18 5.46 -1.81
CA ILE A 116 -16.11 4.32 -1.84
C ILE A 116 -17.38 4.79 -2.55
N THR A 117 -17.75 4.12 -3.63
CA THR A 117 -19.03 4.30 -4.31
C THR A 117 -19.85 3.03 -4.09
N TYR A 118 -21.07 3.18 -3.61
CA TYR A 118 -22.00 2.08 -3.35
C TYR A 118 -23.40 2.45 -3.85
N LEU A 119 -24.23 1.43 -4.07
CA LEU A 119 -25.64 1.61 -4.38
C LEU A 119 -26.42 1.58 -3.06
N GLU A 120 -27.31 2.55 -2.88
CA GLU A 120 -28.31 2.49 -1.80
C GLU A 120 -29.39 1.44 -2.16
N PRO A 121 -29.91 0.68 -1.18
CA PRO A 121 -30.92 -0.35 -1.41
C PRO A 121 -32.27 0.20 -1.92
#